data_AF-A0A8J7H646-F1
#
_entry.id   AF-A0A8J7H646-F1
#
_cell.length_a   1.000
_cell.length_b   1.000
_cell.length_c   1.000
_cell.angle_alpha   90.00
_cell.angle_beta   90.00
_cell.angle_gamma   90.00
#
_symmetry.space_group_name_H-M   'P 1'
#
loop_
_entity.id
_entity.type
_entity.pdbx_description
1 polymer ?
#
loop_
_entity_poly.entity_id
_entity_poly.type
_entity_poly.pdbx_seq_one_letter_code
_entity_poly.pdbx_strand_id
1 'polypeptide(L)'
;MTARFDLASLLLVTGDFTHGWREYRFRYQMEHTSKVCRHVQKPRWEGQPLAGKRLLIHDEQGFGDTFQFLRLVQTARERSGAHIILQVNSDCLALARRCAGWDEIVVRGNLPPSFDYHCEPMSLPMALGLQLTDLPGTVPYLFADPQRIDLWQQRLAHLPRPLVRLV
;
A
#
# COMPACT_ATOMS: atom_id res chain seq x y z
N MET A 1 12.21 7.02 -23.05
CA MET A 1 10.86 6.94 -22.43
C MET A 1 10.94 7.20 -20.91
N THR A 2 11.76 8.16 -20.47
CA THR A 2 12.02 8.49 -19.05
C THR A 2 11.40 9.82 -18.61
N ALA A 3 11.20 10.75 -19.56
CA ALA A 3 10.75 12.12 -19.27
C ALA A 3 9.43 12.23 -18.48
N ARG A 4 8.48 11.31 -18.66
CA ARG A 4 7.22 11.30 -17.88
C ARG A 4 7.44 10.93 -16.43
N PHE A 5 8.35 9.99 -16.17
CA PHE A 5 8.66 9.57 -14.80
C PHE A 5 9.45 10.66 -14.06
N ASP A 6 10.39 11.31 -14.76
CA ASP A 6 11.14 12.44 -14.21
C ASP A 6 10.20 13.61 -13.89
N LEU A 7 9.27 13.92 -14.81
CA LEU A 7 8.22 14.92 -14.57
C LEU A 7 7.31 14.55 -13.40
N ALA A 8 6.85 13.29 -13.34
CA ALA A 8 6.06 12.80 -12.20
C ALA A 8 6.80 13.01 -10.88
N SER A 9 8.09 12.65 -10.84
CA SER A 9 8.94 12.78 -9.65
C SER A 9 9.08 14.25 -9.23
N LEU A 10 9.34 15.15 -10.19
CA LEU A 10 9.43 16.59 -9.92
C LEU A 10 8.12 17.15 -9.35
N LEU A 11 6.99 16.83 -9.98
CA LEU A 11 5.66 17.28 -9.54
C LEU A 11 5.31 16.75 -8.14
N LEU A 12 5.61 15.48 -7.86
CA LEU A 12 5.38 14.90 -6.55
C LEU A 12 6.26 15.54 -5.47
N VAL A 13 7.54 15.80 -5.77
CA VAL A 13 8.46 16.46 -4.83
C VAL A 13 8.07 17.92 -4.56
N THR A 14 7.54 18.63 -5.56
CA THR A 14 7.08 20.02 -5.39
C THR A 14 5.65 20.13 -4.85
N GLY A 15 4.98 19.00 -4.60
CA GLY A 15 3.65 18.97 -3.98
C GLY A 15 2.46 19.03 -4.95
N ASP A 16 2.70 19.05 -6.26
CA ASP A 16 1.65 18.93 -7.27
C ASP A 16 1.25 17.47 -7.47
N PHE A 17 0.51 16.94 -6.49
CA PHE A 17 0.10 15.55 -6.46
C PHE A 17 -0.86 15.21 -7.60
N THR A 18 -1.81 16.09 -7.92
CA THR A 18 -2.77 15.89 -9.01
C THR A 18 -2.07 15.57 -10.33
N HIS A 19 -1.10 16.40 -10.74
CA HIS A 19 -0.37 16.18 -11.98
C HIS A 19 0.70 15.10 -11.82
N GLY A 20 1.39 15.05 -10.68
CA GLY A 20 2.43 14.08 -10.41
C GLY A 20 1.93 12.64 -10.51
N TRP A 21 0.82 12.30 -9.85
CA TRP A 21 0.22 10.97 -9.92
C TRP A 21 -0.30 10.63 -11.32
N ARG A 22 -0.83 11.62 -12.04
CA ARG A 22 -1.29 11.44 -13.43
C ARG A 22 -0.13 11.05 -14.36
N GLU A 23 1.05 11.63 -14.19
CA GLU A 23 2.23 11.22 -14.96
C GLU A 23 2.83 9.91 -14.45
N TYR A 24 2.77 9.66 -13.14
CA TYR A 24 3.27 8.44 -12.50
C TYR A 24 2.55 7.16 -12.96
N ARG A 25 1.32 7.26 -13.49
CA ARG A 25 0.60 6.10 -14.09
C ARG A 25 1.39 5.41 -15.21
N PHE A 26 2.26 6.14 -15.89
CA PHE A 26 3.08 5.64 -17.00
C PHE A 26 4.37 4.96 -16.54
N ARG A 27 4.59 4.80 -15.22
CA ARG A 27 5.80 4.21 -14.66
C ARG A 27 6.19 2.88 -15.28
N TYR A 28 5.24 2.06 -15.73
CA TYR A 28 5.49 0.76 -16.36
C TYR A 28 5.98 0.82 -17.82
N GLN A 29 6.06 2.01 -18.43
CA GLN A 29 6.65 2.19 -19.77
C GLN A 29 8.20 2.21 -19.73
N MET A 30 8.81 2.20 -18.54
CA MET A 30 10.26 2.12 -18.40
C MET A 30 10.74 0.67 -18.45
N GLU A 31 11.94 0.44 -18.98
CA GLU A 31 12.48 -0.91 -19.17
C GLU A 31 12.55 -1.71 -17.84
N HIS A 32 13.01 -1.08 -16.77
CA HIS A 32 13.21 -1.71 -15.46
C HIS A 32 11.91 -1.96 -14.67
N THR A 33 10.81 -1.27 -14.99
CA THR A 33 9.50 -1.44 -14.35
C THR A 33 8.54 -2.27 -15.20
N SER A 34 8.75 -2.34 -16.52
CA SER A 34 7.88 -3.11 -17.43
C SER A 34 7.70 -4.57 -16.99
N LYS A 35 8.78 -5.18 -16.48
CA LYS A 35 8.78 -6.56 -15.93
C LYS A 35 8.01 -6.73 -14.62
N VAL A 36 7.80 -5.64 -13.89
CA VAL A 36 7.05 -5.61 -12.62
C VAL A 36 5.56 -5.40 -12.87
N CYS A 37 5.18 -4.88 -14.06
CA CYS A 37 3.79 -4.67 -14.45
C CYS A 37 3.02 -5.99 -14.45
N ARG A 38 2.04 -6.11 -13.56
CA ARG A 38 1.15 -7.27 -13.53
C ARG A 38 0.04 -7.11 -14.56
N HIS A 39 -0.08 -8.07 -15.47
CA HIS A 39 -1.18 -8.10 -16.43
C HIS A 39 -2.41 -8.74 -15.79
N VAL A 40 -3.25 -7.90 -15.18
CA VAL A 40 -4.52 -8.32 -14.59
C VAL A 40 -5.63 -8.16 -15.62
N GLN A 41 -6.40 -9.22 -15.89
CA GLN A 41 -7.50 -9.25 -16.87
C GLN A 41 -8.81 -8.67 -16.29
N LYS A 42 -8.71 -7.63 -15.47
CA LYS A 42 -9.84 -6.93 -14.82
C LYS A 42 -9.60 -5.42 -14.90
N PRO A 43 -10.65 -4.59 -14.87
CA PRO A 43 -10.49 -3.15 -14.87
C PRO A 43 -9.75 -2.66 -13.64
N ARG A 44 -8.87 -1.67 -13.82
CA ARG A 44 -8.24 -0.95 -12.72
C ARG A 44 -9.27 -0.06 -12.02
N TRP A 45 -9.20 0.05 -10.71
CA TRP A 45 -9.98 1.01 -9.93
C TRP A 45 -9.31 2.40 -9.98
N GLU A 46 -10.08 3.40 -10.38
CA GLU A 46 -9.63 4.79 -10.57
C GLU A 46 -10.33 5.77 -9.61
N GLY A 47 -10.97 5.27 -8.55
CA GLY A 47 -11.64 6.08 -7.53
C GLY A 47 -13.16 6.10 -7.59
N GLN A 48 -13.75 5.43 -8.58
CA GLN A 48 -15.21 5.30 -8.69
C GLN A 48 -15.81 4.48 -7.53
N PRO A 49 -17.07 4.74 -7.12
CA PRO A 49 -17.77 3.87 -6.17
C PRO A 49 -17.93 2.44 -6.70
N LEU A 50 -17.83 1.47 -5.79
CA LEU A 50 -17.79 0.02 -6.04
C LEU A 50 -18.67 -0.74 -5.02
N ALA A 51 -19.77 -0.14 -4.56
CA ALA A 51 -20.68 -0.79 -3.61
C ALA A 51 -21.12 -2.18 -4.10
N GLY A 52 -20.96 -3.19 -3.24
CA GLY A 52 -21.27 -4.59 -3.57
C GLY A 52 -20.30 -5.27 -4.54
N LYS A 53 -19.19 -4.62 -4.90
CA LYS A 53 -18.11 -5.19 -5.73
C LYS A 53 -16.90 -5.55 -4.88
N ARG A 54 -16.01 -6.37 -5.44
CA ARG A 54 -14.76 -6.80 -4.82
C ARG A 54 -13.57 -6.12 -5.48
N LEU A 55 -12.72 -5.48 -4.68
CA LEU A 55 -11.53 -4.77 -5.13
C LEU A 55 -10.29 -5.50 -4.62
N LEU A 56 -9.45 -5.98 -5.55
CA LEU A 56 -8.13 -6.53 -5.24
C LEU A 56 -7.09 -5.40 -5.18
N ILE A 57 -6.59 -5.09 -4.00
CA ILE A 57 -5.38 -4.28 -3.84
C ILE A 57 -4.19 -5.25 -3.80
N HIS A 58 -3.43 -5.33 -4.89
CA HIS A 58 -2.36 -6.33 -5.00
C HIS A 58 -0.97 -5.79 -4.78
N ASP A 59 -0.03 -6.65 -4.47
CA ASP A 59 1.37 -6.26 -4.30
C ASP A 59 1.96 -5.72 -5.62
N GLU A 60 2.94 -4.84 -5.49
CA GLU A 60 3.59 -4.17 -6.62
C GLU A 60 5.11 -4.16 -6.50
N GLN A 61 5.65 -3.61 -5.39
CA GLN A 61 7.10 -3.39 -5.21
C GLN A 61 7.61 -3.96 -3.86
N GLY A 62 8.64 -3.35 -3.30
CA GLY A 62 9.35 -3.84 -2.11
C GLY A 62 8.57 -3.63 -0.81
N PHE A 63 9.23 -3.96 0.30
CA PHE A 63 8.64 -3.83 1.63
C PHE A 63 8.36 -2.37 2.01
N GLY A 64 9.23 -1.44 1.60
CA GLY A 64 9.06 -0.01 1.85
C GLY A 64 7.74 0.53 1.26
N ASP A 65 7.49 0.26 -0.02
CA ASP A 65 6.26 0.67 -0.70
C ASP A 65 5.04 0.01 -0.06
N THR A 66 5.15 -1.29 0.25
CA THR A 66 4.07 -2.02 0.93
C THR A 66 3.67 -1.29 2.21
N PHE A 67 4.62 -0.97 3.10
CA PHE A 67 4.30 -0.24 4.33
C PHE A 67 3.79 1.17 4.05
N GLN A 68 4.45 1.91 3.16
CA GLN A 68 4.03 3.26 2.81
C GLN A 68 2.56 3.35 2.37
N PHE A 69 2.09 2.38 1.57
CA PHE A 69 0.74 2.41 1.00
C PHE A 69 -0.30 1.58 1.76
N LEU A 70 0.10 0.68 2.66
CA LEU A 70 -0.85 -0.02 3.55
C LEU A 70 -1.75 0.94 4.33
N ARG A 71 -1.24 2.12 4.69
CA ARG A 71 -2.03 3.17 5.39
C ARG A 71 -3.25 3.65 4.59
N LEU A 72 -3.23 3.51 3.27
CA LEU A 72 -4.29 3.98 2.39
C LEU A 72 -5.40 2.93 2.16
N VAL A 73 -5.20 1.70 2.62
CA VAL A 73 -6.14 0.59 2.39
C VAL A 73 -7.51 0.87 3.06
N GLN A 74 -7.50 1.42 4.28
CA GLN A 74 -8.73 1.84 4.97
C GLN A 74 -9.48 2.92 4.19
N THR A 75 -8.79 3.96 3.74
CA THR A 75 -9.41 5.03 2.94
C THR A 75 -9.91 4.50 1.59
N ALA A 76 -9.22 3.55 0.98
CA ALA A 76 -9.67 2.87 -0.23
C ALA A 76 -10.98 2.11 -0.01
N ARG A 77 -11.11 1.40 1.11
CA ARG A 77 -12.36 0.75 1.50
C ARG A 77 -13.49 1.75 1.66
N GLU A 78 -13.28 2.80 2.44
CA GLU A 78 -14.29 3.82 2.73
C GLU A 78 -14.73 4.56 1.46
N ARG A 79 -13.78 4.93 0.60
CA ARG A 79 -14.06 5.68 -0.64
C ARG A 79 -14.76 4.83 -1.70
N SER A 80 -14.37 3.57 -1.82
CA SER A 80 -14.95 2.67 -2.81
C SER A 80 -16.27 2.05 -2.34
N GLY A 81 -16.44 1.78 -1.05
CA GLY A 81 -17.52 0.92 -0.56
C GLY A 81 -17.41 -0.53 -1.03
N ALA A 82 -16.24 -0.93 -1.54
CA ALA A 82 -15.97 -2.28 -2.00
C ALA A 82 -15.62 -3.22 -0.83
N HIS A 83 -15.78 -4.51 -1.09
CA HIS A 83 -15.15 -5.55 -0.31
C HIS A 83 -13.67 -5.67 -0.71
N ILE A 84 -12.77 -5.37 0.21
CA ILE A 84 -11.32 -5.27 -0.07
C ILE A 84 -10.64 -6.61 0.12
N ILE A 85 -9.99 -7.09 -0.96
CA ILE A 85 -9.05 -8.20 -0.95
C ILE A 85 -7.64 -7.61 -1.01
N LEU A 86 -6.87 -7.77 0.05
CA LEU A 86 -5.49 -7.28 0.13
C LEU A 86 -4.53 -8.42 -0.17
N GLN A 87 -3.70 -8.29 -1.21
CA GLN A 87 -2.60 -9.22 -1.47
C GLN A 87 -1.27 -8.63 -1.02
N VAL A 88 -0.52 -9.39 -0.23
CA VAL A 88 0.79 -8.99 0.30
C VAL A 88 1.83 -10.10 0.15
N ASN A 89 3.11 -9.74 0.16
CA ASN A 89 4.19 -10.70 0.33
C ASN A 89 4.04 -11.44 1.68
N SER A 90 4.42 -12.73 1.74
CA SER A 90 4.43 -13.54 2.97
C SER A 90 5.13 -12.86 4.14
N ASP A 91 6.24 -12.16 3.87
CA ASP A 91 7.04 -11.48 4.89
C ASP A 91 6.29 -10.29 5.51
N CYS A 92 5.37 -9.67 4.75
CA CYS A 92 4.52 -8.59 5.23
C CYS A 92 3.23 -9.08 5.90
N LEU A 93 2.86 -10.36 5.77
CA LEU A 93 1.56 -10.88 6.19
C LEU A 93 1.28 -10.60 7.68
N ALA A 94 2.25 -10.85 8.55
CA ALA A 94 2.11 -10.64 9.99
C ALA A 94 1.88 -9.17 10.37
N LEU A 95 2.41 -8.23 9.58
CA LEU A 95 2.18 -6.79 9.75
C LEU A 95 0.84 -6.37 9.15
N ALA A 96 0.57 -6.76 7.91
CA ALA A 96 -0.64 -6.41 7.18
C ALA A 96 -1.93 -6.90 7.88
N ARG A 97 -1.90 -8.07 8.53
CA ARG A 97 -3.02 -8.57 9.35
C ARG A 97 -3.41 -7.65 10.51
N ARG A 98 -2.52 -6.73 10.90
CA ARG A 98 -2.75 -5.79 12.00
C ARG A 98 -3.03 -4.37 11.51
N CYS A 99 -3.11 -4.18 10.19
CA CYS A 99 -3.68 -2.99 9.57
C CYS A 99 -5.19 -3.13 9.41
N ALA A 100 -5.90 -2.02 9.40
CA ALA A 100 -7.32 -1.96 9.07
C ALA A 100 -7.55 -1.84 7.56
N GLY A 101 -8.81 -1.98 7.12
CA GLY A 101 -9.24 -1.61 5.77
C GLY A 101 -9.38 -2.75 4.78
N TRP A 102 -9.12 -3.99 5.17
CA TRP A 102 -9.30 -5.16 4.33
C TRP A 102 -10.36 -6.08 4.93
N ASP A 103 -11.01 -6.86 4.07
CA ASP A 103 -11.99 -7.89 4.45
C ASP A 103 -11.40 -9.29 4.26
N GLU A 104 -10.54 -9.47 3.24
CA GLU A 104 -9.75 -10.68 3.02
C GLU A 104 -8.27 -10.34 2.77
N ILE A 105 -7.38 -11.21 3.22
CA ILE A 105 -5.93 -11.09 2.97
C ILE A 105 -5.39 -12.35 2.31
N VAL A 106 -4.64 -12.19 1.23
CA VAL A 106 -4.04 -13.28 0.46
C VAL A 106 -2.54 -13.07 0.31
N VAL A 107 -1.78 -14.17 0.37
CA VAL A 107 -0.33 -14.13 0.18
C VAL A 107 -0.02 -14.12 -1.31
N ARG A 108 0.96 -13.32 -1.74
CA ARG A 108 1.48 -13.32 -3.11
C ARG A 108 1.89 -14.74 -3.52
N GLY A 109 1.52 -15.14 -4.74
CA GLY A 109 1.74 -16.49 -5.26
C GLY A 109 0.54 -17.41 -5.09
N ASN A 110 -0.37 -17.11 -4.16
CA ASN A 110 -1.66 -17.78 -4.07
C ASN A 110 -2.68 -17.09 -4.99
N LEU A 111 -3.62 -17.89 -5.50
CA LEU A 111 -4.74 -17.38 -6.29
C LEU A 111 -5.66 -16.55 -5.38
N PRO A 112 -5.92 -15.27 -5.68
CA PRO A 112 -6.90 -14.50 -4.92
C PRO A 112 -8.31 -15.04 -5.17
N PRO A 113 -9.26 -14.81 -4.24
CA PRO A 113 -10.69 -14.98 -4.50
C PRO A 113 -11.14 -14.20 -5.74
N SER A 114 -12.34 -14.49 -6.25
CA SER A 114 -12.90 -13.73 -7.38
C SER A 114 -13.01 -12.23 -7.06
N PHE A 115 -12.64 -11.38 -8.01
CA PHE A 115 -12.72 -9.93 -7.88
C PHE A 115 -13.20 -9.25 -9.16
N ASP A 116 -13.74 -8.04 -9.02
CA ASP A 116 -14.30 -7.25 -10.11
C ASP A 116 -13.31 -6.21 -10.62
N TYR A 117 -12.58 -5.56 -9.70
CA TYR A 117 -11.61 -4.51 -9.98
C TYR A 117 -10.28 -4.81 -9.28
N HIS A 118 -9.20 -4.21 -9.77
CA HIS A 118 -7.90 -4.27 -9.11
C HIS A 118 -7.26 -2.89 -8.98
N CYS A 119 -6.31 -2.74 -8.04
CA CYS A 119 -5.52 -1.54 -7.90
C CYS A 119 -4.12 -1.89 -7.38
N GLU A 120 -3.09 -1.32 -7.98
CA GLU A 120 -1.75 -1.35 -7.41
C GLU A 120 -1.63 -0.34 -6.26
N PRO A 121 -0.84 -0.61 -5.19
CA PRO A 121 -0.81 0.23 -3.99
C PRO A 121 -0.26 1.62 -4.30
N MET A 122 0.72 1.75 -5.20
CA MET A 122 1.26 3.06 -5.61
C MET A 122 0.29 3.83 -6.53
N SER A 123 -0.81 3.21 -6.95
CA SER A 123 -1.89 3.90 -7.69
C SER A 123 -3.05 4.32 -6.78
N LEU A 124 -3.07 3.90 -5.51
CA LEU A 124 -4.04 4.36 -4.52
C LEU A 124 -4.05 5.88 -4.35
N PRO A 125 -2.90 6.59 -4.27
CA PRO A 125 -2.93 8.05 -4.16
C PRO A 125 -3.70 8.72 -5.30
N MET A 126 -3.51 8.23 -6.54
CA MET A 126 -4.23 8.72 -7.70
C MET A 126 -5.73 8.43 -7.62
N ALA A 127 -6.09 7.18 -7.33
CA ALA A 127 -7.50 6.75 -7.24
C ALA A 127 -8.25 7.44 -6.09
N LEU A 128 -7.55 7.77 -5.01
CA LEU A 128 -8.10 8.50 -3.87
C LEU A 128 -8.16 10.02 -4.09
N GLY A 129 -7.46 10.54 -5.10
CA GLY A 129 -7.27 11.98 -5.29
C GLY A 129 -6.50 12.59 -4.12
N LEU A 130 -5.47 11.89 -3.64
CA LEU A 130 -4.67 12.28 -2.48
C LEU A 130 -3.94 13.60 -2.75
N GLN A 131 -4.11 14.57 -1.86
CA GLN A 131 -3.44 15.85 -1.87
C GLN A 131 -2.32 15.89 -0.82
N LEU A 132 -1.39 16.83 -0.96
CA LEU A 132 -0.29 17.01 0.00
C LEU A 132 -0.80 17.27 1.43
N THR A 133 -1.92 17.98 1.56
CA THR A 133 -2.59 18.29 2.84
C THR A 133 -3.16 17.07 3.55
N ASP A 134 -3.32 15.95 2.85
CA ASP A 134 -3.83 14.71 3.43
C ASP A 134 -2.71 13.88 4.08
N LEU A 135 -1.44 14.26 3.89
CA LEU A 135 -0.30 13.55 4.47
C LEU A 135 -0.01 14.00 5.91
N PRO A 136 0.42 13.08 6.80
CA PRO A 136 0.75 11.67 6.53
C PRO A 136 -0.45 10.72 6.56
N GLY A 137 -1.68 11.25 6.68
CA GLY A 137 -2.89 10.50 6.96
C GLY A 137 -2.95 10.05 8.43
N THR A 138 -3.75 9.01 8.69
CA THR A 138 -3.88 8.44 10.04
C THR A 138 -2.61 7.72 10.47
N VAL A 139 -1.99 8.19 11.56
CA VAL A 139 -0.80 7.57 12.18
C VAL A 139 -1.00 7.44 13.69
N PRO A 140 -0.60 6.32 14.34
CA PRO A 140 -0.03 5.11 13.73
C PRO A 140 -1.08 4.23 13.04
N TYR A 141 -0.70 3.57 11.94
CA TYR A 141 -1.53 2.59 11.22
C TYR A 141 -0.96 1.16 11.32
N LEU A 142 0.24 1.02 11.86
CA LEU A 142 0.92 -0.23 12.17
C LEU A 142 1.18 -0.27 13.66
N PHE A 143 0.85 -1.40 14.27
CA PHE A 143 1.10 -1.65 15.68
C PHE A 143 2.21 -2.69 15.82
N ALA A 144 2.78 -2.86 17.01
CA ALA A 144 3.63 -4.00 17.32
C ALA A 144 2.77 -5.19 17.77
N ASP A 145 3.29 -6.41 17.65
CA ASP A 145 2.57 -7.62 18.06
C ASP A 145 2.65 -7.71 19.58
N PRO A 146 1.52 -7.68 20.31
CA PRO A 146 1.53 -7.70 21.78
C PRO A 146 2.33 -8.85 22.37
N GLN A 147 2.26 -10.05 21.77
CA GLN A 147 3.01 -11.21 22.26
C GLN A 147 4.53 -11.01 22.09
N ARG A 148 4.94 -10.36 20.99
CA ARG A 148 6.36 -10.02 20.77
C ARG A 148 6.81 -8.91 21.70
N ILE A 149 5.94 -7.95 22.03
CA ILE A 149 6.24 -6.92 23.02
C ILE A 149 6.55 -7.60 24.37
N ASP A 150 5.67 -8.47 24.84
CA ASP A 150 5.84 -9.16 26.12
C ASP A 150 7.11 -10.02 26.15
N LEU A 151 7.36 -10.78 25.08
CA LEU A 151 8.56 -11.60 24.92
C LEU A 151 9.84 -10.74 25.05
N TRP A 152 9.90 -9.62 24.33
CA TRP A 152 11.08 -8.76 24.35
C TRP A 152 11.21 -8.00 25.67
N GLN A 153 10.12 -7.60 26.31
CA GLN A 153 10.17 -7.01 27.64
C GLN A 153 10.78 -7.97 28.66
N GLN A 154 10.35 -9.23 28.68
CA GLN A 154 10.92 -10.25 29.56
C GLN A 154 12.41 -10.50 29.26
N ARG A 155 12.76 -10.61 27.97
CA ARG A 155 14.13 -10.87 27.55
C ARG A 155 15.09 -9.71 27.88
N LEU A 156 14.60 -8.48 27.86
CA LEU A 156 15.43 -7.30 28.13
C LEU A 156 15.42 -6.88 29.61
N ALA A 157 14.57 -7.48 30.44
CA ALA A 157 14.36 -7.08 31.83
C ALA A 157 15.64 -7.13 32.71
N HIS A 158 16.56 -8.04 32.39
CA HIS A 158 17.79 -8.27 33.15
C HIS A 158 19.02 -7.54 32.58
N LEU A 159 18.88 -6.80 31.47
CA LEU A 159 20.00 -6.07 30.88
C LEU A 159 20.24 -4.73 31.59
N PRO A 160 21.51 -4.31 31.75
CA PRO A 160 21.83 -3.00 32.32
C PRO A 160 21.29 -1.87 31.45
N ARG A 161 20.81 -0.80 32.08
CA ARG A 161 20.27 0.39 31.41
C ARG A 161 21.39 1.42 31.14
N PRO A 162 21.27 2.27 30.10
CA PRO A 162 20.12 2.40 29.19
C PRO A 162 20.13 1.35 28.08
N LEU A 163 18.93 0.91 27.67
CA LEU A 163 18.76 0.17 26.42
C LEU A 163 18.86 1.17 25.26
N VAL A 164 19.93 1.10 24.48
CA VAL A 164 20.07 1.89 23.25
C VAL A 164 19.30 1.19 22.13
N ARG A 165 18.31 1.86 21.56
CA ARG A 165 17.56 1.43 20.37
C ARG A 165 17.73 2.46 19.26
N LEU A 166 17.72 2.01 18.00
CA LEU A 166 17.48 2.90 16.88
C LEU A 166 16.03 3.40 16.98
N VAL A 167 15.87 4.72 17.04
CA VAL A 167 14.57 5.40 16.92
C VAL A 167 14.24 5.54 15.45
#